data_AF-A0AA36GLC9-F1
#
_entry.id   AF-A0AA36GLC9-F1
#
_cell.length_a   1.000
_cell.length_b   1.000
_cell.length_c   1.000
_cell.angle_alpha   90.00
_cell.angle_beta   90.00
_cell.angle_gamma   90.00
#
_symmetry.space_group_name_H-M   'P 1'
#
loop_
_entity.id
_entity.type
_entity.pdbx_description
1 polymer ?
#
loop_
_entity_poly.entity_id
_entity_poly.type
_entity_poly.pdbx_seq_one_letter_code
_entity_poly.pdbx_strand_id
1 'polypeptide(L)'
;MTYPFGLFGGGILPYLSFYPCTPVPQKRASHLIKDILGINEDLPQLDDFGRSVEATPQSDNNNSRPAKKKKARTTFSGRQIFELEKQFETKKYLSSTERSELAKNLHVTETQVKIWFQNRRTKWKKADQDRREKTISNQPQTGEKSSNSLQ
;
A
#
# COMPACT_ATOMS: atom_id res chain seq x y z
N MET A 1 18.83 28.09 31.27
CA MET A 1 18.61 27.79 32.69
C MET A 1 17.70 26.58 32.79
N THR A 2 18.19 25.58 33.48
CA THR A 2 17.66 24.25 33.79
C THR A 2 16.17 24.23 34.17
N TYR A 3 15.38 23.38 33.51
CA TYR A 3 14.10 22.94 34.06
C TYR A 3 14.35 21.75 34.99
N PRO A 4 13.99 21.84 36.28
CA PRO A 4 14.24 20.77 37.24
C PRO A 4 13.33 19.57 36.95
N PHE A 5 13.96 18.40 36.81
CA PHE A 5 13.31 17.10 36.83
C PHE A 5 12.54 16.92 38.15
N GLY A 6 11.21 16.97 38.08
CA GLY A 6 10.32 16.56 39.17
C GLY A 6 10.13 15.05 39.15
N LEU A 7 10.70 14.38 40.14
CA LEU A 7 10.69 12.95 40.37
C LEU A 7 9.44 12.52 41.18
N PHE A 8 8.84 11.42 40.72
CA PHE A 8 8.02 10.42 41.43
C PHE A 8 6.63 10.78 41.99
N GLY A 9 5.62 10.19 41.35
CA GLY A 9 4.43 9.64 42.03
C GLY A 9 4.18 8.23 41.48
N GLY A 10 4.56 7.21 42.26
CA GLY A 10 4.42 5.80 41.90
C GLY A 10 2.96 5.38 41.78
N GLY A 11 2.60 4.85 40.62
CA GLY A 11 1.33 4.16 40.37
C GLY A 11 1.64 2.91 39.56
N ILE A 12 1.43 1.76 40.20
CA ILE A 12 1.46 0.43 39.60
C ILE A 12 0.57 0.46 38.34
N LEU A 13 1.11 0.12 37.16
CA LEU A 13 0.31 -0.10 35.96
C LEU A 13 -0.21 -1.55 35.97
N PRO A 14 -1.46 -1.84 36.38
CA PRO A 14 -2.06 -3.12 36.11
C PRO A 14 -2.31 -3.24 34.60
N TYR A 15 -1.54 -4.11 33.99
CA TYR A 15 -1.95 -5.06 32.96
C TYR A 15 -3.12 -4.66 32.04
N LEU A 16 -2.76 -4.37 30.79
CA LEU A 16 -3.52 -4.65 29.55
C LEU A 16 -4.98 -5.09 29.74
N SER A 17 -5.90 -4.13 29.64
CA SER A 17 -7.28 -4.41 29.24
C SER A 17 -7.57 -3.71 27.92
N PHE A 18 -7.66 -4.51 26.86
CA PHE A 18 -8.52 -4.34 25.70
C PHE A 18 -8.83 -2.90 25.27
N TYR A 19 -8.03 -2.34 24.36
CA TYR A 19 -8.54 -1.26 23.51
C TYR A 19 -9.44 -1.89 22.43
N PRO A 20 -10.77 -1.69 22.44
CA PRO A 20 -11.59 -1.99 21.27
C PRO A 20 -11.15 -1.07 20.13
N CYS A 21 -10.71 -1.68 19.03
CA CYS A 21 -10.40 -0.97 17.78
C CYS A 21 -11.69 -0.32 17.25
N THR A 22 -11.85 0.99 17.44
CA THR A 22 -12.96 1.72 16.85
C THR A 22 -12.69 1.96 15.36
N PRO A 23 -13.59 1.54 14.45
CA PRO A 23 -13.45 1.84 13.03
C PRO A 23 -13.71 3.33 12.77
N VAL A 24 -12.72 4.03 12.24
CA VAL A 24 -12.86 5.41 11.74
C VAL A 24 -13.80 5.42 10.52
N PRO A 25 -14.89 6.21 10.50
CA PRO A 25 -15.76 6.31 9.34
C PRO A 25 -15.15 7.20 8.25
N GLN A 26 -14.98 6.63 7.06
CA GLN A 26 -14.48 7.30 5.85
C GLN A 26 -15.65 7.97 5.10
N LYS A 27 -15.70 9.31 5.04
CA LYS A 27 -16.47 10.04 4.02
C LYS A 27 -15.50 10.77 3.10
N ARG A 28 -15.30 10.27 1.88
CA ARG A 28 -14.64 11.04 0.82
C ARG A 28 -15.69 11.91 0.14
N ALA A 29 -15.66 13.21 0.39
CA ALA A 29 -16.37 14.17 -0.42
C ALA A 29 -15.63 14.32 -1.76
N SER A 30 -16.27 13.93 -2.87
CA SER A 30 -15.72 14.04 -4.22
C SER A 30 -15.91 15.45 -4.74
N HIS A 31 -14.85 16.27 -4.72
CA HIS A 31 -14.81 17.55 -5.42
C HIS A 31 -13.82 17.40 -6.57
N LEU A 32 -14.26 17.71 -7.79
CA LEU A 32 -13.39 17.72 -8.97
C LEU A 32 -12.57 19.02 -8.94
N ILE A 33 -11.28 18.91 -9.27
CA ILE A 33 -10.33 20.05 -9.21
C ILE A 33 -10.80 21.24 -10.07
N LYS A 34 -11.61 20.97 -11.10
CA LYS A 34 -12.19 21.96 -12.01
C LYS A 34 -13.08 22.99 -11.30
N ASP A 35 -13.64 22.65 -10.14
CA ASP A 35 -14.53 23.54 -9.38
C ASP A 35 -13.77 24.49 -8.42
N ILE A 36 -12.46 24.28 -8.22
CA ILE A 36 -11.63 25.11 -7.32
C ILE A 36 -10.98 26.29 -8.06
N LEU A 37 -10.75 26.17 -9.36
CA LEU A 37 -9.99 27.15 -10.15
C LEU A 37 -10.83 27.68 -11.32
N GLY A 38 -11.98 28.27 -11.01
CA GLY A 38 -12.87 28.85 -12.00
C GLY A 38 -12.21 29.99 -12.78
N ILE A 39 -11.51 29.67 -13.87
CA ILE A 39 -11.12 30.62 -14.91
C ILE A 39 -11.26 29.92 -16.27
N ASN A 40 -12.17 30.50 -17.05
CA ASN A 40 -12.51 30.18 -18.42
C ASN A 40 -11.35 30.50 -19.37
N GLU A 41 -11.33 29.77 -20.48
CA GLU A 41 -10.64 30.07 -21.73
C GLU A 41 -10.69 31.57 -22.09
N ASP A 42 -9.53 32.17 -22.33
CA ASP A 42 -9.36 33.28 -23.28
C ASP A 42 -7.87 33.38 -23.65
N LEU A 43 -7.46 32.53 -24.59
CA LEU A 43 -6.20 32.69 -25.31
C LEU A 43 -6.45 33.60 -26.51
N PRO A 44 -5.77 34.76 -26.60
CA PRO A 44 -5.08 35.11 -27.85
C PRO A 44 -3.75 35.83 -27.55
N GLN A 45 -2.75 35.94 -28.41
CA GLN A 45 -2.40 35.35 -29.69
C GLN A 45 -0.91 35.72 -29.87
N LEU A 46 -0.15 34.76 -30.38
CA LEU A 46 1.30 34.79 -30.59
C LEU A 46 1.69 35.78 -31.71
N ASP A 47 2.95 36.19 -31.69
CA ASP A 47 3.62 36.85 -32.81
C ASP A 47 4.85 36.03 -33.26
N ASP A 48 5.17 36.16 -34.56
CA ASP A 48 6.18 35.37 -35.29
C ASP A 48 7.62 35.91 -35.10
N PHE A 49 7.80 37.06 -34.46
CA PHE A 49 9.14 37.66 -34.23
C PHE A 49 9.25 38.58 -33.00
N GLY A 50 8.16 39.00 -32.38
CA GLY A 50 8.12 40.13 -31.45
C GLY A 50 6.77 40.38 -30.77
N ARG A 51 6.73 39.97 -29.49
CA ARG A 51 6.48 40.76 -28.28
C ARG A 51 5.03 41.08 -27.87
N SER A 52 4.82 41.01 -26.55
CA SER A 52 4.26 42.13 -25.75
C SER A 52 4.83 42.10 -24.32
N VAL A 53 5.86 42.91 -24.03
CA VAL A 53 5.88 44.12 -23.18
C VAL A 53 5.25 44.00 -21.79
N GLU A 54 6.11 44.25 -20.80
CA GLU A 54 5.83 44.39 -19.38
C GLU A 54 5.20 45.76 -19.06
N ALA A 55 4.20 45.79 -18.17
CA ALA A 55 3.94 46.92 -17.29
C ALA A 55 3.33 46.42 -15.98
N THR A 56 4.14 46.53 -14.92
CA THR A 56 3.90 46.32 -13.47
C THR A 56 2.69 47.12 -12.91
N PRO A 57 2.26 47.00 -11.62
CA PRO A 57 2.78 46.21 -10.49
C PRO A 57 1.70 45.44 -9.65
N GLN A 58 2.18 44.55 -8.77
CA GLN A 58 1.64 44.18 -7.44
C GLN A 58 1.42 42.69 -7.17
N SER A 59 1.89 42.34 -5.97
CA SER A 59 1.40 41.31 -5.05
C SER A 59 1.61 39.83 -5.37
N ASP A 60 2.48 39.27 -4.54
CA ASP A 60 2.24 38.06 -3.76
C ASP A 60 2.45 36.68 -4.41
N ASN A 61 3.60 36.13 -4.03
CA ASN A 61 3.73 34.87 -3.29
C ASN A 61 3.40 33.52 -3.99
N ASN A 62 4.42 32.65 -3.91
CA ASN A 62 4.36 31.19 -3.78
C ASN A 62 4.31 30.30 -5.04
N ASN A 63 5.52 29.94 -5.48
CA ASN A 63 6.05 28.56 -5.36
C ASN A 63 5.13 27.41 -5.82
N SER A 64 5.18 27.05 -7.11
CA SER A 64 4.65 25.76 -7.59
C SER A 64 5.75 24.92 -8.24
N ARG A 65 6.39 24.10 -7.39
CA ARG A 65 7.30 23.01 -7.76
C ARG A 65 6.63 22.04 -8.75
N PRO A 66 7.36 21.44 -9.72
CA PRO A 66 6.78 20.53 -10.69
C PRO A 66 6.27 19.25 -10.00
N ALA A 67 4.95 19.06 -10.01
CA ALA A 67 4.30 17.86 -9.49
C ALA A 67 4.72 16.63 -10.31
N LYS A 68 5.55 15.77 -9.72
CA LYS A 68 6.00 14.49 -10.30
C LYS A 68 4.78 13.62 -10.63
N LYS A 69 4.46 13.48 -11.91
CA LYS A 69 3.39 12.59 -12.42
C LYS A 69 3.61 11.17 -11.88
N LYS A 70 2.60 10.61 -11.22
CA LYS A 70 2.64 9.21 -10.71
C LYS A 70 2.74 8.26 -11.90
N LYS A 71 3.70 7.33 -11.88
CA LYS A 71 3.86 6.34 -12.94
C LYS A 71 2.59 5.49 -13.04
N ALA A 72 2.04 5.38 -14.24
CA ALA A 72 0.89 4.53 -14.52
C ALA A 72 1.21 3.08 -14.11
N ARG A 73 0.20 2.36 -13.62
CA ARG A 73 0.35 0.96 -13.22
C ARG A 73 0.55 0.11 -14.47
N THR A 74 1.70 -0.55 -14.57
CA THR A 74 2.01 -1.49 -15.65
C THR A 74 1.50 -2.89 -15.31
N THR A 75 0.83 -3.56 -16.25
CA THR A 75 0.41 -4.97 -16.15
C THR A 75 1.39 -5.86 -16.91
N PHE A 76 1.71 -7.04 -16.37
CA PHE A 76 2.49 -8.05 -17.08
C PHE A 76 1.63 -8.75 -18.14
N SER A 77 2.25 -9.17 -19.25
CA SER A 77 1.59 -9.99 -20.27
C SER A 77 1.34 -11.42 -19.78
N GLY A 78 0.43 -12.15 -20.43
CA GLY A 78 0.14 -13.54 -20.07
C GLY A 78 1.38 -14.45 -20.11
N ARG A 79 2.22 -14.30 -21.15
CA ARG A 79 3.50 -15.01 -21.27
C ARG A 79 4.44 -14.71 -20.11
N GLN A 80 4.55 -13.44 -19.71
CA GLN A 80 5.39 -13.04 -18.58
C GLN A 80 4.89 -13.65 -17.27
N ILE A 81 3.58 -13.63 -17.04
CA ILE A 81 2.97 -14.22 -15.83
C ILE A 81 3.22 -15.73 -15.78
N PHE A 82 3.07 -16.42 -16.91
CA PHE A 82 3.30 -17.86 -17.00
C PHE A 82 4.72 -18.26 -16.58
N GLU A 83 5.75 -17.61 -17.15
CA GLU A 83 7.14 -17.89 -16.81
C GLU A 83 7.48 -17.53 -15.35
N LEU A 84 6.91 -16.44 -14.84
CA LEU A 84 7.06 -16.05 -13.43
C LEU A 84 6.44 -17.10 -12.48
N GLU A 85 5.27 -17.62 -12.82
CA GLU A 85 4.59 -18.65 -12.04
C GLU A 85 5.35 -19.97 -12.10
N LYS A 86 5.78 -20.39 -13.30
CA LYS A 86 6.61 -21.58 -13.49
C LYS A 86 7.85 -21.54 -12.61
N GLN A 87 8.58 -20.43 -12.60
CA GLN A 87 9.74 -20.31 -11.70
C GLN A 87 9.36 -20.28 -10.22
N PHE A 88 8.21 -19.69 -9.87
CA PHE A 88 7.73 -19.67 -8.50
C PHE A 88 7.40 -21.06 -7.97
N GLU A 89 6.88 -21.97 -8.82
CA GLU A 89 6.64 -23.36 -8.46
C GLU A 89 7.92 -24.06 -8.04
N THR A 90 9.01 -23.87 -8.80
CA THR A 90 10.34 -24.42 -8.49
C THR A 90 10.96 -23.77 -7.26
N LYS A 91 10.92 -22.42 -7.14
CA LYS A 91 11.60 -21.69 -6.06
C LYS A 91 10.80 -20.49 -5.58
N LYS A 92 10.41 -20.48 -4.30
CA LYS A 92 9.62 -19.38 -3.68
C LYS A 92 10.43 -18.10 -3.44
N TYR A 93 11.76 -18.19 -3.45
CA TYR A 93 12.69 -17.09 -3.22
C TYR A 93 13.83 -17.13 -4.22
N LEU A 94 13.96 -16.08 -5.03
CA LEU A 94 15.06 -15.94 -5.97
C LEU A 94 16.25 -15.18 -5.35
N SER A 95 17.45 -15.68 -5.62
CA SER A 95 18.71 -14.99 -5.40
C SER A 95 18.86 -13.78 -6.33
N SER A 96 19.89 -12.96 -6.12
CA SER A 96 20.13 -11.78 -6.96
C SER A 96 20.40 -12.18 -8.43
N THR A 97 21.23 -13.21 -8.62
CA THR A 97 21.61 -13.71 -9.95
C THR A 97 20.40 -14.26 -10.71
N GLU A 98 19.63 -15.14 -10.09
CA GLU A 98 18.43 -15.74 -10.70
C GLU A 98 17.40 -14.67 -11.08
N ARG A 99 17.29 -13.60 -10.28
CA ARG A 99 16.40 -12.47 -10.59
C ARG A 99 16.86 -11.70 -11.82
N SER A 100 18.17 -11.46 -11.94
CA SER A 100 18.75 -10.75 -13.08
C SER A 100 18.54 -11.52 -14.37
N GLU A 101 18.72 -12.84 -14.35
CA GLU A 101 18.48 -13.72 -15.49
C GLU A 101 17.00 -13.71 -15.92
N LEU A 102 16.08 -13.86 -14.96
CA LEU A 102 14.65 -13.87 -15.26
C LEU A 102 14.16 -12.51 -15.80
N ALA A 103 14.70 -11.41 -15.26
CA ALA A 103 14.42 -10.06 -15.74
C ALA A 103 14.82 -9.87 -17.21
N LYS A 104 16.02 -10.34 -17.59
CA LYS A 104 16.51 -10.31 -18.97
C LYS A 104 15.62 -11.11 -19.91
N ASN A 105 15.24 -12.34 -19.52
CA ASN A 105 14.43 -13.24 -20.35
C ASN A 105 13.00 -12.74 -20.59
N LEU A 106 12.44 -11.96 -19.65
CA LEU A 106 11.07 -11.45 -19.71
C LEU A 106 10.99 -9.99 -20.16
N HIS A 107 12.14 -9.35 -20.40
CA HIS A 107 12.26 -7.92 -20.73
C HIS A 107 11.57 -7.02 -19.71
N VAL A 108 11.75 -7.32 -18.42
CA VAL A 108 11.24 -6.52 -17.29
C VAL A 108 12.38 -6.17 -16.35
N THR A 109 12.18 -5.22 -15.45
CA THR A 109 13.23 -4.82 -14.49
C THR A 109 13.34 -5.80 -13.33
N GLU A 110 14.53 -5.95 -12.74
CA GLU A 110 14.74 -6.76 -11.53
C GLU A 110 13.81 -6.34 -10.38
N THR A 111 13.54 -5.04 -10.27
CA THR A 111 12.60 -4.49 -9.28
C THR A 111 11.17 -5.00 -9.51
N GLN A 112 10.71 -5.06 -10.76
CA GLN A 112 9.40 -5.61 -11.10
C GLN A 112 9.30 -7.10 -10.75
N VAL A 113 10.34 -7.89 -11.05
CA VAL A 113 10.40 -9.31 -10.65
C VAL A 113 10.39 -9.44 -9.13
N LYS A 114 11.17 -8.63 -8.41
CA LYS A 114 11.20 -8.61 -6.94
C LYS A 114 9.81 -8.33 -6.35
N ILE A 115 9.13 -7.29 -6.84
CA ILE A 115 7.79 -6.92 -6.39
C ILE A 115 6.79 -8.03 -6.70
N TRP A 116 6.85 -8.62 -7.89
CA TRP A 116 5.97 -9.72 -8.27
C TRP A 116 6.14 -10.93 -7.34
N PHE A 117 7.39 -11.36 -7.08
CA PHE A 117 7.66 -12.48 -6.17
C PHE A 117 7.21 -12.18 -4.73
N GLN A 118 7.38 -10.93 -4.28
CA GLN A 118 6.89 -10.52 -2.96
C GLN A 118 5.36 -10.62 -2.88
N ASN A 119 4.65 -10.11 -3.88
CA ASN A 119 3.19 -10.20 -3.96
C ASN A 119 2.73 -11.66 -4.05
N ARG A 120 3.42 -12.48 -4.84
CA ARG A 120 3.10 -13.89 -5.01
C ARG A 120 3.21 -14.66 -3.69
N ARG A 121 4.28 -14.46 -2.93
CA ARG A 121 4.45 -15.06 -1.59
C ARG A 121 3.36 -14.64 -0.60
N THR A 122 2.97 -13.36 -0.61
CA THR A 122 1.88 -12.88 0.26
C THR A 122 0.58 -13.65 -0.03
N LYS A 123 0.22 -13.81 -1.31
CA LYS A 123 -0.98 -14.56 -1.69
C LYS A 123 -0.87 -16.04 -1.29
N TRP A 124 0.29 -16.65 -1.51
CA TRP A 124 0.54 -18.05 -1.14
C TRP A 124 0.39 -18.29 0.37
N LYS A 125 0.96 -17.40 1.20
CA LYS A 125 0.84 -17.50 2.66
C LYS A 125 -0.61 -17.34 3.15
N LYS A 126 -1.36 -16.40 2.56
CA LYS A 126 -2.78 -16.22 2.88
C LYS A 126 -3.60 -17.48 2.56
N ALA A 127 -3.37 -18.09 1.40
CA ALA A 127 -4.06 -19.32 1.04
C ALA A 127 -3.80 -20.49 2.01
N ASP A 128 -2.60 -20.58 2.58
CA ASP A 128 -2.30 -21.59 3.61
C ASP A 128 -3.05 -21.31 4.93
N GLN A 129 -3.17 -20.04 5.32
CA GLN A 129 -3.89 -19.64 6.51
C GLN A 129 -5.41 -19.84 6.37
N ASP A 130 -5.99 -19.44 5.23
CA ASP A 130 -7.42 -19.66 4.94
C ASP A 130 -7.79 -21.15 4.97
N ARG A 131 -6.85 -22.02 4.56
CA ARG A 131 -7.02 -23.48 4.66
C ARG A 131 -6.99 -23.98 6.10
N ARG A 132 -6.10 -23.45 6.95
CA ARG A 132 -6.01 -23.84 8.37
C ARG A 132 -7.23 -23.40 9.18
N GLU A 133 -7.79 -22.23 8.88
CA GLU A 133 -8.99 -21.71 9.55
C GLU A 133 -10.23 -22.55 9.23
N LYS A 134 -10.33 -23.12 8.02
CA LYS A 134 -11.40 -24.07 7.67
C LYS A 134 -11.34 -25.39 8.44
N THR A 135 -10.16 -25.85 8.85
CA THR A 135 -10.02 -27.12 9.56
C THR A 135 -10.45 -27.03 11.03
N ILE A 136 -10.43 -25.84 11.64
CA ILE A 136 -10.77 -25.62 13.06
C ILE A 136 -12.28 -25.47 13.28
N SER A 137 -13.05 -25.13 12.24
CA SER A 137 -14.52 -25.02 12.31
C SER A 137 -15.25 -26.37 12.27
N ASN A 138 -14.56 -27.49 12.04
CA ASN A 138 -15.15 -28.83 11.91
C ASN A 138 -14.63 -29.79 13.00
N GLN A 139 -14.76 -29.44 14.29
CA GLN A 139 -14.73 -30.45 15.35
C GLN A 139 -16.16 -30.79 15.82
N PRO A 140 -16.59 -32.07 15.76
CA PRO A 140 -17.74 -32.54 16.51
C PRO A 140 -17.38 -32.53 18.00
N GLN A 141 -18.25 -31.93 18.80
CA GLN A 141 -18.26 -32.06 20.25
C GLN A 141 -18.34 -33.55 20.62
N THR A 142 -17.22 -34.21 20.90
CA THR A 142 -17.23 -35.49 21.59
C THR A 142 -17.57 -35.20 23.04
N GLY A 143 -18.88 -35.15 23.33
CA GLY A 143 -19.40 -35.09 24.68
C GLY A 143 -18.92 -36.31 25.46
N GLU A 144 -18.00 -36.07 26.38
CA GLU A 144 -17.66 -37.00 27.45
C GLU A 144 -18.91 -37.22 28.33
N LYS A 145 -19.70 -38.25 28.04
CA LYS A 145 -20.64 -38.81 29.02
C LYS A 145 -19.88 -39.81 29.88
N SER A 146 -19.16 -39.28 30.87
CA SER A 146 -18.67 -40.09 31.99
C SER A 146 -19.85 -40.35 32.92
N SER A 147 -20.41 -41.56 32.84
CA SER A 147 -21.39 -42.08 33.79
C SER A 147 -20.77 -42.20 35.19
N ASN A 148 -21.13 -41.28 36.07
CA ASN A 148 -21.16 -41.48 37.52
C ASN A 148 -22.64 -41.52 37.90
N SER A 149 -23.15 -42.24 38.89
CA SER A 149 -22.70 -43.30 39.78
C SER A 149 -24.00 -43.73 40.49
N LEU A 150 -24.05 -44.97 40.98
CA LEU A 150 -25.16 -45.56 41.72
C LEU A 150 -25.76 -44.65 42.81
N GLN A 151 -27.10 -44.63 42.89
CA GLN A 151 -27.86 -44.93 44.11
C GLN A 151 -29.32 -45.23 43.80
#